data_AF-A0A8K0RED1-F1
#
_entry.id   AF-A0A8K0RED1-F1
#
_cell.length_a   1.000
_cell.length_b   1.000
_cell.length_c   1.000
_cell.angle_alpha   90.00
_cell.angle_beta   90.00
_cell.angle_gamma   90.00
#
_symmetry.space_group_name_H-M   'P 1'
#
loop_
_entity.id
_entity.type
_entity.pdbx_description
1 polymer ?
#
loop_
_entity_poly.entity_id
_entity_poly.type
_entity_poly.pdbx_seq_one_letter_code
_entity_poly.pdbx_strand_id
1 'polypeptide(L)'
;MDPVYSRDECVAAIRDYYDFLAKSFMDPLFIVEPPQNGWPDISTDATNHLGKTEQVMDLLRHLPYIAKRPKSNRPEGIPGARFIDWPYIVRRIAAGHSDAEGELLMSEGFEDQFNGKIPSHCIGLVHGGYLMGNVHPDVILLDTKCGLVYWMNCPTKVQETASPQSSYLVHSLEGEPSEENENIKAETDGHKDEYEEDESGKKGEEEEEEEDNDEDEDDDDNNEDEDEDEDEDEIQWGPCWPVRHFFEMLKNQFRQLNFIPKNSYDVVDVWTDMTGYDEPIPEGFVGLMQAIYRKNGWPDVENFRKDDCLAELKRELDDKYPEHHRYYFRSPA
;
A
#
# COMPACT_ATOMS: atom_id res chain seq x y z
N MET A 1 -6.90 -22.97 -8.08
CA MET A 1 -8.14 -22.24 -8.40
C MET A 1 -7.83 -20.78 -8.24
N ASP A 2 -8.05 -20.00 -9.29
CA ASP A 2 -7.93 -18.56 -9.21
C ASP A 2 -8.89 -18.01 -8.16
N PRO A 3 -8.52 -16.95 -7.42
CA PRO A 3 -9.46 -16.31 -6.51
C PRO A 3 -10.68 -15.84 -7.32
N VAL A 4 -11.86 -16.17 -6.80
CA VAL A 4 -13.14 -15.72 -7.36
C VAL A 4 -13.70 -14.71 -6.38
N TYR A 5 -14.08 -13.53 -6.88
CA TYR A 5 -14.68 -12.51 -6.04
C TYR A 5 -15.93 -13.02 -5.33
N SER A 6 -16.02 -12.73 -4.03
CA SER A 6 -17.22 -12.88 -3.22
C SER A 6 -17.36 -11.67 -2.33
N ARG A 7 -18.45 -10.91 -2.51
CA ARG A 7 -18.76 -9.73 -1.68
C ARG A 7 -18.75 -10.10 -0.20
N ASP A 8 -19.40 -11.21 0.15
CA ASP A 8 -19.58 -11.60 1.54
C ASP A 8 -18.24 -12.02 2.18
N GLU A 9 -17.32 -12.61 1.41
CA GLU A 9 -15.96 -12.90 1.87
C GLU A 9 -15.14 -11.62 2.06
N CYS A 10 -15.25 -10.65 1.14
CA CYS A 10 -14.61 -9.34 1.28
C CYS A 10 -15.10 -8.61 2.54
N VAL A 11 -16.42 -8.57 2.73
CA VAL A 11 -17.07 -7.97 3.89
C VAL A 11 -16.64 -8.67 5.19
N ALA A 12 -16.58 -10.01 5.18
CA ALA A 12 -16.13 -10.77 6.34
C ALA A 12 -14.65 -10.51 6.68
N ALA A 13 -13.77 -10.46 5.68
CA ALA A 13 -12.34 -10.21 5.89
C ALA A 13 -12.07 -8.79 6.44
N ILE A 14 -12.75 -7.78 5.90
CA ILE A 14 -12.61 -6.39 6.38
C ILE A 14 -13.17 -6.25 7.79
N ARG A 15 -14.33 -6.85 8.09
CA ARG A 15 -14.90 -6.86 9.46
C ARG A 15 -13.95 -7.51 10.46
N ASP A 16 -13.47 -8.70 10.14
CA ASP A 16 -12.54 -9.45 10.98
C ASP A 16 -11.24 -8.67 11.23
N TYR A 17 -10.80 -7.86 10.25
CA TYR A 17 -9.68 -6.95 10.43
C TYR A 17 -10.00 -5.78 11.37
N TYR A 18 -11.15 -5.12 11.21
CA TYR A 18 -11.54 -4.01 12.09
C TYR A 18 -11.78 -4.48 13.53
N ASP A 19 -12.37 -5.65 13.72
CA ASP A 19 -12.50 -6.28 15.04
C ASP A 19 -11.13 -6.51 15.69
N PHE A 20 -10.15 -6.97 14.90
CA PHE A 20 -8.78 -7.10 15.37
C PHE A 20 -8.19 -5.74 15.78
N LEU A 21 -8.37 -4.67 14.99
CA LEU A 21 -7.87 -3.33 15.34
C LEU A 21 -8.51 -2.81 16.65
N ALA A 22 -9.81 -3.03 16.85
CA ALA A 22 -10.52 -2.65 18.08
C ALA A 22 -10.04 -3.41 19.32
N LYS A 23 -9.73 -4.71 19.18
CA LYS A 23 -9.11 -5.49 20.26
C LYS A 23 -7.66 -5.07 20.51
N SER A 24 -6.97 -4.53 19.51
CA SER A 24 -5.54 -4.19 19.58
C SER A 24 -5.26 -2.79 20.13
N PHE A 25 -5.98 -1.76 19.69
CA PHE A 25 -5.73 -0.39 20.15
C PHE A 25 -6.91 0.57 19.89
N MET A 26 -7.68 0.33 18.82
CA MET A 26 -8.69 1.27 18.37
C MET A 26 -9.87 1.31 19.34
N ASP A 27 -10.49 2.48 19.48
CA ASP A 27 -11.78 2.60 20.15
C ASP A 27 -12.86 1.97 19.24
N PRO A 28 -13.57 0.92 19.69
CA PRO A 28 -14.60 0.25 18.89
C PRO A 28 -15.71 1.18 18.43
N LEU A 29 -15.89 2.34 19.08
CA LEU A 29 -16.86 3.35 18.64
C LEU A 29 -16.54 3.90 17.24
N PHE A 30 -15.31 3.82 16.76
CA PHE A 30 -15.01 4.20 15.38
C PHE A 30 -15.58 3.23 14.36
N ILE A 31 -15.84 1.97 14.71
CA ILE A 31 -16.32 0.97 13.75
C ILE A 31 -17.85 1.04 13.68
N VAL A 32 -18.37 1.21 12.46
CA VAL A 32 -19.80 1.23 12.19
C VAL A 32 -20.16 0.12 11.22
N GLU A 33 -21.19 -0.65 11.58
CA GLU A 33 -21.71 -1.75 10.77
C GLU A 33 -22.79 -1.25 9.82
N PRO A 34 -22.87 -1.80 8.59
CA PRO A 34 -23.95 -1.49 7.68
C PRO A 34 -25.31 -1.98 8.25
N PRO A 35 -26.41 -1.27 7.95
CA PRO A 35 -27.74 -1.82 8.13
C PRO A 35 -27.93 -3.15 7.38
N GLN A 36 -29.00 -3.90 7.70
CA GLN A 36 -29.29 -5.19 7.07
C GLN A 36 -29.36 -5.13 5.53
N ASN A 37 -29.87 -4.02 4.98
CA ASN A 37 -29.96 -3.79 3.53
C ASN A 37 -28.82 -2.89 3.00
N GLY A 38 -27.76 -2.74 3.80
CA GLY A 38 -26.62 -1.89 3.52
C GLY A 38 -26.87 -0.40 3.73
N TRP A 39 -25.84 0.41 3.47
CA TRP A 39 -25.86 1.85 3.66
C TRP A 39 -26.80 2.53 2.65
N PRO A 40 -27.85 3.24 3.12
CA PRO A 40 -28.81 3.88 2.21
C PRO A 40 -28.19 5.03 1.41
N ASP A 41 -27.16 5.66 1.96
CA ASP A 41 -26.45 6.77 1.34
C ASP A 41 -25.59 6.32 0.13
N ILE A 42 -25.28 5.03 0.03
CA ILE A 42 -24.55 4.44 -1.11
C ILE A 42 -25.58 3.89 -2.10
N SER A 43 -26.34 4.78 -2.72
CA SER A 43 -27.29 4.46 -3.80
C SER A 43 -26.65 4.62 -5.18
N THR A 44 -27.20 3.96 -6.20
CA THR A 44 -26.71 4.08 -7.58
C THR A 44 -26.65 5.54 -8.04
N ASP A 45 -27.67 6.34 -7.70
CA ASP A 45 -27.71 7.76 -8.05
C ASP A 45 -26.63 8.57 -7.32
N ALA A 46 -26.41 8.30 -6.03
CA ALA A 46 -25.45 9.03 -5.20
C ALA A 46 -24.00 8.76 -5.62
N THR A 47 -23.74 7.63 -6.29
CA THR A 47 -22.40 7.17 -6.63
C THR A 47 -22.14 7.10 -8.13
N ASN A 48 -23.11 7.50 -8.95
CA ASN A 48 -22.97 7.55 -10.41
C ASN A 48 -21.74 8.37 -10.84
N HIS A 49 -21.41 9.40 -10.07
CA HIS A 49 -20.24 10.25 -10.29
C HIS A 49 -18.88 9.55 -10.05
N LEU A 50 -18.85 8.39 -9.38
CA LEU A 50 -17.61 7.64 -9.16
C LEU A 50 -17.19 6.83 -10.40
N GLY A 51 -18.10 6.59 -11.37
CA GLY A 51 -17.79 5.81 -12.57
C GLY A 51 -17.40 4.34 -12.30
N LYS A 52 -17.77 3.79 -11.14
CA LYS A 52 -17.47 2.41 -10.73
C LYS A 52 -18.59 1.44 -11.11
N THR A 53 -18.26 0.15 -11.20
CA THR A 53 -19.24 -0.89 -11.54
C THR A 53 -20.30 -1.07 -10.46
N GLU A 54 -21.46 -1.63 -10.82
CA GLU A 54 -22.51 -1.99 -9.83
C GLU A 54 -21.99 -2.96 -8.76
N GLN A 55 -21.02 -3.82 -9.11
CA GLN A 55 -20.39 -4.77 -8.20
C GLN A 55 -19.54 -4.09 -7.13
N VAL A 56 -18.76 -3.06 -7.50
CA VAL A 56 -18.07 -2.18 -6.53
C VAL A 56 -19.11 -1.50 -5.65
N MET A 57 -20.18 -0.99 -6.23
CA MET A 57 -21.19 -0.27 -5.45
C MET A 57 -21.91 -1.16 -4.44
N ASP A 58 -22.22 -2.39 -4.84
CA ASP A 58 -22.81 -3.40 -3.97
C ASP A 58 -21.84 -3.80 -2.85
N LEU A 59 -20.53 -3.87 -3.10
CA LEU A 59 -19.54 -4.06 -2.05
C LEU A 59 -19.55 -2.91 -1.04
N LEU A 60 -19.35 -1.66 -1.51
CA LEU A 60 -19.28 -0.49 -0.63
C LEU A 60 -20.53 -0.33 0.23
N ARG A 61 -21.70 -0.62 -0.33
CA ARG A 61 -22.97 -0.59 0.40
C ARG A 61 -23.01 -1.55 1.61
N HIS A 62 -22.22 -2.62 1.60
CA HIS A 62 -22.25 -3.68 2.63
C HIS A 62 -20.98 -3.79 3.47
N LEU A 63 -19.99 -2.90 3.30
CA LEU A 63 -18.80 -2.88 4.14
C LEU A 63 -19.09 -2.28 5.53
N PRO A 64 -18.45 -2.78 6.60
CA PRO A 64 -18.24 -1.97 7.80
C PRO A 64 -17.24 -0.86 7.50
N TYR A 65 -17.31 0.24 8.25
CA TYR A 65 -16.42 1.39 8.06
C TYR A 65 -15.82 1.87 9.38
N ILE A 66 -14.62 2.45 9.28
CA ILE A 66 -14.04 3.26 10.35
C ILE A 66 -14.55 4.70 10.15
N ALA A 67 -15.57 5.06 10.92
CA ALA A 67 -16.32 6.29 10.77
C ALA A 67 -15.48 7.54 11.06
N LYS A 68 -15.56 8.51 10.14
CA LYS A 68 -14.99 9.83 10.34
C LYS A 68 -15.86 10.65 11.29
N ARG A 69 -15.39 10.84 12.52
CA ARG A 69 -16.10 11.64 13.53
C ARG A 69 -15.59 13.09 13.55
N PRO A 70 -16.48 14.10 13.59
CA PRO A 70 -16.07 15.49 13.71
C PRO A 70 -15.28 15.73 15.00
N LYS A 71 -14.15 16.45 14.90
CA LYS A 71 -13.29 16.83 16.04
C LYS A 71 -12.65 15.65 16.80
N SER A 72 -12.70 14.44 16.27
CA SER A 72 -11.91 13.33 16.77
C SER A 72 -10.64 13.16 15.95
N ASN A 73 -9.63 12.55 16.55
CA ASN A 73 -8.55 11.93 15.77
C ASN A 73 -9.15 10.84 14.87
N ARG A 74 -8.56 10.64 13.70
CA ARG A 74 -9.00 9.61 12.76
C ARG A 74 -8.06 8.43 12.89
N PRO A 75 -8.53 7.27 13.36
CA PRO A 75 -7.63 6.16 13.59
C PRO A 75 -7.10 5.61 12.27
N GLU A 76 -5.80 5.37 12.26
CA GLU A 76 -5.06 4.71 11.20
C GLU A 76 -5.35 3.21 11.23
N GLY A 77 -5.50 2.60 10.05
CA GLY A 77 -5.60 1.14 9.94
C GLY A 77 -4.24 0.49 9.71
N ILE A 78 -3.36 1.18 9.01
CA ILE A 78 -1.95 0.86 8.79
C ILE A 78 -1.13 2.14 9.03
N PRO A 79 0.19 2.07 9.26
CA PRO A 79 0.96 3.25 9.64
C PRO A 79 0.78 4.42 8.64
N GLY A 80 0.21 5.52 9.13
CA GLY A 80 -0.12 6.75 8.40
C GLY A 80 -1.21 6.69 7.33
N ALA A 81 -1.83 5.54 7.08
CA ALA A 81 -2.96 5.45 6.16
C ALA A 81 -4.26 5.12 6.91
N ARG A 82 -5.35 5.72 6.45
CA ARG A 82 -6.68 5.55 7.05
C ARG A 82 -7.57 4.83 6.05
N PHE A 83 -8.34 3.85 6.49
CA PHE A 83 -9.36 3.27 5.63
C PHE A 83 -10.44 4.30 5.30
N ILE A 84 -10.94 4.25 4.06
CA ILE A 84 -11.88 5.25 3.54
C ILE A 84 -13.28 5.00 4.11
N ASP A 85 -13.89 6.04 4.65
CA ASP A 85 -15.31 6.07 5.03
C ASP A 85 -16.15 6.48 3.81
N TRP A 86 -16.39 5.54 2.89
CA TRP A 86 -17.14 5.80 1.66
C TRP A 86 -18.56 6.37 1.90
N PRO A 87 -19.36 5.92 2.90
CA PRO A 87 -20.63 6.56 3.22
C PRO A 87 -20.52 8.04 3.56
N TYR A 88 -19.44 8.45 4.24
CA TYR A 88 -19.15 9.87 4.49
C TYR A 88 -18.75 10.61 3.20
N ILE A 89 -17.89 10.02 2.37
CA ILE A 89 -17.44 10.61 1.11
C ILE A 89 -18.61 10.81 0.14
N VAL A 90 -19.43 9.78 -0.08
CA VAL A 90 -20.60 9.84 -0.95
C VAL A 90 -21.58 10.91 -0.50
N ARG A 91 -21.85 11.04 0.82
CA ARG A 91 -22.70 12.14 1.33
C ARG A 91 -22.13 13.51 1.06
N ARG A 92 -20.80 13.69 1.09
CA ARG A 92 -20.17 14.97 0.75
C ARG A 92 -20.29 15.29 -0.73
N ILE A 93 -20.07 14.30 -1.59
CA ILE A 93 -20.24 14.45 -3.05
C ILE A 93 -21.68 14.85 -3.36
N ALA A 94 -22.66 14.11 -2.80
CA ALA A 94 -24.08 14.42 -2.98
C ALA A 94 -24.48 15.82 -2.46
N ALA A 95 -23.80 16.32 -1.42
CA ALA A 95 -24.01 17.66 -0.89
C ALA A 95 -23.21 18.76 -1.62
N GLY A 96 -22.41 18.43 -2.64
CA GLY A 96 -21.54 19.37 -3.34
C GLY A 96 -20.35 19.88 -2.50
N HIS A 97 -19.96 19.15 -1.46
CA HIS A 97 -18.83 19.47 -0.58
C HIS A 97 -17.52 18.76 -0.94
N SER A 98 -17.56 17.79 -1.85
CA SER A 98 -16.41 17.11 -2.47
C SER A 98 -16.75 16.82 -3.93
N ASP A 99 -15.73 16.68 -4.77
CA ASP A 99 -15.83 16.13 -6.11
C ASP A 99 -15.40 14.65 -6.12
N ALA A 100 -16.03 13.85 -6.98
CA ALA A 100 -15.76 12.42 -7.07
C ALA A 100 -14.35 12.11 -7.61
N GLU A 101 -13.90 12.91 -8.57
CA GLU A 101 -12.60 12.76 -9.23
C GLU A 101 -11.44 12.92 -8.24
N GLY A 102 -11.47 13.96 -7.41
CA GLY A 102 -10.46 14.21 -6.38
C GLY A 102 -10.45 13.16 -5.27
N GLU A 103 -11.61 12.63 -4.86
CA GLU A 103 -11.67 11.55 -3.87
C GLU A 103 -11.13 10.21 -4.44
N LEU A 104 -11.37 9.95 -5.73
CA LEU A 104 -10.77 8.80 -6.42
C LEU A 104 -9.25 9.01 -6.60
N LEU A 105 -8.80 10.18 -7.02
CA LEU A 105 -7.39 10.52 -7.15
C LEU A 105 -6.62 10.27 -5.85
N MET A 106 -7.19 10.68 -4.72
CA MET A 106 -6.58 10.51 -3.39
C MET A 106 -6.56 9.05 -2.89
N SER A 107 -7.37 8.17 -3.46
CA SER A 107 -7.50 6.77 -3.05
C SER A 107 -6.91 5.77 -4.04
N GLU A 108 -6.76 6.17 -5.30
CA GLU A 108 -6.38 5.31 -6.42
C GLU A 108 -5.11 5.78 -7.14
N GLY A 109 -4.59 6.97 -6.79
CA GLY A 109 -3.39 7.55 -7.39
C GLY A 109 -3.67 8.26 -8.72
N PHE A 110 -2.61 8.84 -9.28
CA PHE A 110 -2.66 9.50 -10.59
C PHE A 110 -2.51 8.45 -11.71
N GLU A 111 -3.08 8.70 -12.90
CA GLU A 111 -2.99 7.76 -14.03
C GLU A 111 -1.53 7.55 -14.49
N ASP A 112 -0.72 8.61 -14.50
CA ASP A 112 0.72 8.57 -14.83
C ASP A 112 1.55 7.86 -13.75
N GLN A 113 1.07 7.79 -12.50
CA GLN A 113 1.77 7.13 -11.40
C GLN A 113 1.93 5.62 -11.62
N PHE A 114 0.99 4.99 -12.35
CA PHE A 114 0.95 3.54 -12.58
C PHE A 114 0.83 3.18 -14.06
N ASN A 115 1.23 4.08 -14.95
CA ASN A 115 1.20 3.85 -16.40
C ASN A 115 -0.20 3.40 -16.88
N GLY A 116 -1.26 4.07 -16.42
CA GLY A 116 -2.60 3.80 -16.91
C GLY A 116 -3.73 4.09 -15.93
N LYS A 117 -4.94 4.10 -16.49
CA LYS A 117 -6.17 4.40 -15.75
C LYS A 117 -6.66 3.22 -14.94
N ILE A 118 -6.86 3.42 -13.64
CA ILE A 118 -7.41 2.39 -12.75
C ILE A 118 -8.80 1.93 -13.25
N PRO A 119 -9.02 0.62 -13.47
CA PRO A 119 -10.28 0.11 -13.99
C PRO A 119 -11.47 0.36 -13.06
N SER A 120 -12.66 0.52 -13.63
CA SER A 120 -13.90 0.80 -12.87
C SER A 120 -14.35 -0.32 -11.92
N HIS A 121 -13.79 -1.52 -12.05
CA HIS A 121 -14.02 -2.65 -11.14
C HIS A 121 -13.05 -2.69 -9.94
N CYS A 122 -12.09 -1.77 -9.89
CA CYS A 122 -11.19 -1.54 -8.76
C CYS A 122 -11.65 -0.34 -7.92
N ILE A 123 -11.42 -0.42 -6.62
CA ILE A 123 -11.74 0.67 -5.68
C ILE A 123 -10.68 0.81 -4.60
N GLY A 124 -10.29 2.05 -4.29
CA GLY A 124 -9.38 2.35 -3.20
C GLY A 124 -9.93 1.96 -1.82
N LEU A 125 -9.06 1.41 -0.96
CA LEU A 125 -9.39 1.04 0.43
C LEU A 125 -8.88 2.05 1.45
N VAL A 126 -7.87 2.86 1.12
CA VAL A 126 -7.22 3.80 2.04
C VAL A 126 -7.11 5.22 1.46
N HIS A 127 -7.06 6.22 2.35
CA HIS A 127 -6.70 7.60 2.06
C HIS A 127 -5.39 7.98 2.73
N GLY A 128 -4.48 8.54 1.91
CA GLY A 128 -3.16 8.97 2.34
C GLY A 128 -2.28 7.80 2.75
N GLY A 129 -1.18 8.10 3.43
CA GLY A 129 -0.19 7.11 3.84
C GLY A 129 1.13 7.39 3.15
N TYR A 130 2.05 8.04 3.85
CA TYR A 130 3.46 8.06 3.42
C TYR A 130 4.19 6.98 4.21
N LEU A 131 3.75 5.72 4.08
CA LEU A 131 4.39 4.62 4.80
C LEU A 131 5.88 4.61 4.47
N MET A 132 6.72 4.52 5.51
CA MET A 132 8.18 4.59 5.37
C MET A 132 8.69 5.87 4.67
N GLY A 133 7.94 6.98 4.73
CA GLY A 133 8.36 8.23 4.10
C GLY A 133 8.29 8.21 2.57
N ASN A 134 7.47 7.34 1.98
CA ASN A 134 7.19 7.33 0.55
C ASN A 134 6.85 8.75 0.05
N VAL A 135 7.26 9.09 -1.18
CA VAL A 135 6.98 10.38 -1.81
C VAL A 135 5.50 10.49 -2.22
N HIS A 136 4.90 9.36 -2.59
CA HIS A 136 3.50 9.27 -2.99
C HIS A 136 2.68 8.55 -1.91
N PRO A 137 1.39 8.91 -1.75
CA PRO A 137 0.50 8.25 -0.80
C PRO A 137 0.31 6.77 -1.16
N ASP A 138 0.13 5.91 -0.16
CA ASP A 138 -0.18 4.50 -0.31
C ASP A 138 -1.49 4.31 -1.09
N VAL A 139 -1.43 3.53 -2.16
CA VAL A 139 -2.57 3.16 -2.99
C VAL A 139 -2.82 1.67 -2.84
N ILE A 140 -3.95 1.33 -2.20
CA ILE A 140 -4.39 -0.05 -1.98
C ILE A 140 -5.75 -0.22 -2.65
N LEU A 141 -5.80 -1.05 -3.69
CA LEU A 141 -6.97 -1.25 -4.55
C LEU A 141 -7.56 -2.64 -4.32
N LEU A 142 -8.88 -2.72 -4.13
CA LEU A 142 -9.62 -3.96 -4.18
C LEU A 142 -10.25 -4.14 -5.56
N ASP A 143 -9.88 -5.22 -6.25
CA ASP A 143 -10.44 -5.62 -7.53
C ASP A 143 -11.65 -6.55 -7.30
N THR A 144 -12.84 -6.09 -7.71
CA THR A 144 -14.09 -6.86 -7.58
C THR A 144 -14.33 -7.88 -8.70
N LYS A 145 -13.52 -7.87 -9.77
CA LYS A 145 -13.53 -8.88 -10.82
C LYS A 145 -12.87 -10.17 -10.36
N CYS A 146 -11.74 -10.07 -9.65
CA CYS A 146 -10.94 -11.24 -9.23
C CYS A 146 -10.87 -11.45 -7.70
N GLY A 147 -11.28 -10.49 -6.87
CA GLY A 147 -11.18 -10.64 -5.41
C GLY A 147 -9.73 -10.57 -4.92
N LEU A 148 -8.90 -9.78 -5.60
CA LEU A 148 -7.54 -9.47 -5.18
C LEU A 148 -7.47 -8.07 -4.57
N VAL A 149 -6.53 -7.87 -3.66
CA VAL A 149 -6.12 -6.56 -3.17
C VAL A 149 -4.71 -6.30 -3.65
N TYR A 150 -4.53 -5.24 -4.41
CA TYR A 150 -3.25 -4.73 -4.88
C TYR A 150 -2.76 -3.63 -3.93
N TRP A 151 -1.48 -3.64 -3.59
CA TRP A 151 -0.83 -2.51 -2.94
C TRP A 151 0.18 -1.92 -3.92
N MET A 152 -0.24 -0.91 -4.67
CA MET A 152 0.41 -0.46 -5.90
C MET A 152 1.85 0.01 -5.67
N ASN A 153 2.05 0.78 -4.60
CA ASN A 153 3.35 1.27 -4.15
C ASN A 153 3.82 0.58 -2.86
N CYS A 154 3.55 -0.72 -2.72
CA CYS A 154 3.90 -1.53 -1.55
C CYS A 154 5.41 -1.45 -1.24
N PRO A 155 5.82 -0.96 -0.05
CA PRO A 155 7.23 -0.87 0.30
C PRO A 155 7.93 -2.23 0.30
N THR A 156 9.19 -2.27 -0.13
CA THR A 156 9.99 -3.50 -0.21
C THR A 156 10.05 -4.23 1.13
N LYS A 157 10.11 -3.51 2.26
CA LYS A 157 10.12 -4.11 3.61
C LYS A 157 8.83 -4.84 3.96
N VAL A 158 7.69 -4.36 3.46
CA VAL A 158 6.43 -5.09 3.59
C VAL A 158 6.50 -6.35 2.73
N GLN A 159 7.01 -6.29 1.49
CA GLN A 159 7.11 -7.48 0.62
C GLN A 159 8.03 -8.57 1.20
N GLU A 160 9.19 -8.17 1.75
CA GLU A 160 10.15 -9.06 2.43
C GLU A 160 9.51 -9.79 3.62
N THR A 161 8.65 -9.10 4.39
CA THR A 161 8.02 -9.63 5.60
C THR A 161 6.65 -10.28 5.36
N ALA A 162 5.99 -9.93 4.26
CA ALA A 162 4.71 -10.47 3.80
C ALA A 162 4.87 -11.79 3.03
N SER A 163 6.09 -12.14 2.63
CA SER A 163 6.37 -13.39 1.92
C SER A 163 5.96 -14.59 2.76
N PRO A 164 5.08 -15.48 2.27
CA PRO A 164 4.80 -16.72 2.96
C PRO A 164 6.10 -17.53 3.07
N GLN A 165 6.42 -18.05 4.25
CA GLN A 165 7.48 -19.07 4.36
C GLN A 165 7.06 -20.31 3.57
N SER A 166 7.39 -20.36 2.28
CA SER A 166 7.38 -21.45 1.26
C SER A 166 6.30 -22.55 1.29
N SER A 167 5.35 -22.54 2.22
CA SER A 167 4.50 -23.70 2.56
C SER A 167 3.02 -23.43 2.34
N TYR A 168 2.66 -22.24 1.84
CA TYR A 168 1.27 -21.86 1.57
C TYR A 168 1.02 -21.35 0.14
N LEU A 169 1.95 -21.56 -0.79
CA LEU A 169 1.66 -21.51 -2.22
C LEU A 169 1.44 -22.95 -2.72
N VAL A 170 0.16 -23.34 -2.75
CA VAL A 170 -0.40 -24.57 -3.34
C VAL A 170 -0.90 -24.13 -4.73
N HIS A 171 -0.49 -24.63 -5.90
CA HIS A 171 0.29 -25.79 -6.33
C HIS A 171 0.79 -25.55 -7.77
N SER A 172 1.92 -26.17 -8.15
CA SER A 172 2.18 -26.58 -9.54
C SER A 172 1.13 -27.59 -10.00
N LEU A 173 0.59 -27.40 -11.20
CA LEU A 173 -0.39 -28.29 -11.81
C LEU A 173 0.27 -29.57 -12.33
N GLU A 174 -0.27 -30.70 -11.82
CA GLU A 174 -0.46 -32.01 -12.45
C GLU A 174 0.74 -32.97 -12.67
N GLY A 175 0.56 -34.22 -12.18
CA GLY A 175 1.23 -35.42 -12.68
C GLY A 175 0.66 -35.83 -14.05
N GLU A 176 1.30 -36.68 -14.85
CA GLU A 176 1.91 -37.98 -14.55
C GLU A 176 3.17 -38.26 -15.43
N PRO A 177 3.62 -39.53 -15.60
CA PRO A 177 4.72 -40.15 -14.88
C PRO A 177 6.03 -40.23 -15.69
N SER A 178 7.10 -40.55 -14.95
CA SER A 178 8.48 -40.81 -15.35
C SER A 178 8.67 -41.75 -16.53
N GLU A 179 9.60 -41.41 -17.43
CA GLU A 179 10.58 -42.37 -17.95
C GLU A 179 12.00 -41.79 -17.88
N GLU A 180 12.88 -42.58 -17.29
CA GLU A 180 14.31 -42.36 -17.06
C GLU A 180 15.12 -42.47 -18.36
N ASN A 181 16.23 -41.73 -18.44
CA ASN A 181 17.60 -42.21 -18.69
C ASN A 181 18.52 -41.02 -19.00
N GLU A 182 19.41 -40.63 -18.09
CA GLU A 182 20.80 -41.14 -17.91
C GLU A 182 21.78 -40.77 -19.04
N ASN A 183 22.67 -39.79 -18.77
CA ASN A 183 24.15 -39.89 -18.85
C ASN A 183 24.79 -38.47 -18.79
N ILE A 184 25.50 -38.07 -17.73
CA ILE A 184 26.92 -38.31 -17.35
C ILE A 184 27.96 -37.35 -18.00
N LYS A 185 28.50 -36.47 -17.14
CA LYS A 185 29.88 -35.94 -16.94
C LYS A 185 30.67 -35.21 -18.04
N ALA A 186 31.21 -34.03 -17.70
CA ALA A 186 32.63 -33.74 -17.33
C ALA A 186 32.79 -32.19 -17.19
N GLU A 187 33.37 -31.58 -16.13
CA GLU A 187 34.81 -31.46 -15.79
C GLU A 187 35.64 -30.96 -16.99
N THR A 188 36.44 -29.87 -17.00
CA THR A 188 37.31 -29.18 -16.01
C THR A 188 37.91 -27.89 -16.64
N ASP A 189 38.47 -27.03 -15.77
CA ASP A 189 39.64 -26.13 -15.98
C ASP A 189 39.59 -25.04 -17.08
N GLY A 190 40.05 -23.81 -16.87
CA GLY A 190 40.96 -23.26 -15.87
C GLY A 190 42.11 -22.53 -16.58
N HIS A 191 42.11 -21.20 -16.61
CA HIS A 191 43.36 -20.42 -16.68
C HIS A 191 43.14 -18.97 -16.27
N LYS A 192 43.95 -18.54 -15.31
CA LYS A 192 44.28 -17.15 -14.98
C LYS A 192 45.33 -16.66 -15.97
N ASP A 193 45.45 -15.35 -16.16
CA ASP A 193 46.70 -14.63 -15.94
C ASP A 193 46.44 -13.11 -15.90
N GLU A 194 46.97 -12.49 -14.84
CA GLU A 194 47.08 -11.06 -14.58
C GLU A 194 48.31 -10.50 -15.32
N TYR A 195 48.26 -9.26 -15.82
CA TYR A 195 49.38 -8.31 -15.78
C TYR A 195 48.85 -6.87 -15.87
N GLU A 196 49.27 -6.04 -14.91
CA GLU A 196 49.17 -4.58 -14.87
C GLU A 196 50.23 -3.94 -15.78
N GLU A 197 49.97 -2.75 -16.33
CA GLU A 197 50.72 -1.50 -16.07
C GLU A 197 50.39 -0.39 -17.10
N ASP A 198 49.99 0.75 -16.54
CA ASP A 198 50.40 2.13 -16.81
C ASP A 198 50.15 2.92 -18.12
N GLU A 199 49.48 4.05 -17.85
CA GLU A 199 49.75 5.44 -18.25
C GLU A 199 49.92 5.82 -19.73
N SER A 200 49.06 6.72 -20.21
CA SER A 200 49.38 8.17 -20.28
C SER A 200 48.44 8.94 -21.22
N GLY A 201 48.22 10.23 -20.92
CA GLY A 201 48.15 11.24 -21.99
C GLY A 201 46.88 12.07 -22.20
N LYS A 202 46.63 13.04 -21.31
CA LYS A 202 46.40 14.49 -21.55
C LYS A 202 45.47 15.03 -22.67
N LYS A 203 44.64 15.99 -22.20
CA LYS A 203 44.21 17.31 -22.76
C LYS A 203 43.23 17.27 -23.94
N GLY A 204 42.10 17.99 -23.94
CA GLY A 204 41.87 19.41 -23.59
C GLY A 204 41.62 20.14 -24.92
N GLU A 205 40.36 20.36 -25.30
CA GLU A 205 39.59 21.62 -25.20
C GLU A 205 39.88 22.62 -26.36
N GLU A 206 38.84 23.42 -26.64
CA GLU A 206 38.75 24.63 -27.48
C GLU A 206 38.30 24.41 -28.95
N GLU A 207 37.04 24.74 -29.29
CA GLU A 207 36.50 26.07 -29.73
C GLU A 207 36.81 26.27 -31.25
N GLU A 208 35.93 26.75 -32.14
CA GLU A 208 35.21 28.02 -32.24
C GLU A 208 34.23 28.00 -33.45
N GLU A 209 33.13 28.77 -33.32
CA GLU A 209 32.50 29.72 -34.31
C GLU A 209 31.82 29.24 -35.62
N GLU A 210 30.50 29.51 -35.82
CA GLU A 210 29.85 30.63 -36.59
C GLU A 210 30.05 30.50 -38.13
N GLU A 211 29.11 30.70 -39.07
CA GLU A 211 27.93 31.56 -39.25
C GLU A 211 27.20 31.13 -40.57
N ASP A 212 25.88 31.34 -40.66
CA ASP A 212 24.98 31.69 -41.78
C ASP A 212 25.20 31.24 -43.28
N ASN A 213 24.20 30.55 -43.86
CA ASN A 213 23.22 31.11 -44.85
C ASN A 213 22.52 30.03 -45.72
N ASP A 214 21.21 30.24 -45.86
CA ASP A 214 20.20 29.87 -46.88
C ASP A 214 20.65 29.21 -48.21
N GLU A 215 19.89 28.20 -48.66
CA GLU A 215 19.04 28.26 -49.87
C GLU A 215 18.33 26.91 -50.14
N ASP A 216 17.14 27.01 -50.74
CA ASP A 216 16.12 26.01 -51.02
C ASP A 216 16.55 24.82 -51.90
N GLU A 217 15.90 23.66 -51.76
CA GLU A 217 15.13 23.00 -52.84
C GLU A 217 14.55 21.62 -52.41
N ASP A 218 13.38 21.35 -52.97
CA ASP A 218 12.37 20.33 -52.67
C ASP A 218 12.76 18.85 -52.83
N ASP A 219 11.87 18.02 -52.28
CA ASP A 219 11.56 16.62 -52.63
C ASP A 219 12.59 15.52 -52.25
N ASP A 220 12.30 14.81 -51.15
CA ASP A 220 11.97 13.38 -51.34
C ASP A 220 11.16 12.83 -50.17
N ASP A 221 10.06 12.18 -50.55
CA ASP A 221 9.14 11.41 -49.71
C ASP A 221 9.90 10.42 -48.82
N ASN A 222 9.80 10.61 -47.50
CA ASN A 222 9.86 9.53 -46.54
C ASN A 222 9.06 9.94 -45.29
N ASN A 223 7.74 10.03 -45.45
CA ASN A 223 6.85 9.70 -44.35
C ASN A 223 7.02 8.20 -44.11
N GLU A 224 8.06 7.84 -43.37
CA GLU A 224 7.98 6.65 -42.54
C GLU A 224 6.91 7.01 -41.52
N ASP A 225 5.68 6.59 -41.82
CA ASP A 225 4.66 6.33 -40.83
C ASP A 225 5.33 5.34 -39.85
N GLU A 226 6.07 5.88 -38.89
CA GLU A 226 6.28 5.21 -37.61
C GLU A 226 4.86 5.12 -37.05
N ASP A 227 4.22 3.99 -37.37
CA ASP A 227 3.27 3.35 -36.46
C ASP A 227 4.03 3.24 -35.12
N GLU A 228 4.09 4.35 -34.37
CA GLU A 228 4.20 4.30 -32.92
C GLU A 228 2.96 3.50 -32.54
N ASP A 229 3.14 2.19 -32.44
CA ASP A 229 2.29 1.33 -31.65
C ASP A 229 2.16 2.08 -30.31
N GLU A 230 1.08 2.86 -30.15
CA GLU A 230 0.60 3.31 -28.85
C GLU A 230 0.29 2.02 -28.13
N ASP A 231 1.32 1.39 -27.56
CA ASP A 231 1.21 0.35 -26.57
C ASP A 231 0.25 0.95 -25.54
N GLU A 232 -1.02 0.51 -25.54
CA GLU A 232 -1.99 0.90 -24.53
C GLU A 232 -1.34 0.60 -23.19
N ASP A 233 -0.82 1.65 -22.54
CA ASP A 233 0.05 1.57 -21.38
C ASP A 233 -0.51 0.55 -20.38
N GLU A 234 0.13 -0.63 -20.28
CA GLU A 234 -0.32 -1.68 -19.39
C GLU A 234 -0.07 -1.20 -17.95
N ILE A 235 -1.14 -1.09 -17.18
CA ILE A 235 -1.09 -0.62 -15.79
C ILE A 235 -0.01 -1.38 -15.01
N GLN A 236 0.90 -0.64 -14.41
CA GLN A 236 1.94 -1.18 -13.54
C GLN A 236 1.34 -1.59 -12.18
N TRP A 237 0.85 -2.83 -12.11
CA TRP A 237 0.29 -3.38 -10.88
C TRP A 237 1.36 -3.66 -9.81
N GLY A 238 1.05 -3.30 -8.57
CA GLY A 238 1.83 -3.71 -7.41
C GLY A 238 1.59 -5.18 -7.00
N PRO A 239 2.28 -5.67 -5.95
CA PRO A 239 2.00 -7.00 -5.39
C PRO A 239 0.55 -7.10 -4.93
N CYS A 240 -0.02 -8.30 -5.07
CA CYS A 240 -1.40 -8.56 -4.74
C CYS A 240 -1.59 -9.83 -3.90
N TRP A 241 -2.72 -9.87 -3.20
CA TRP A 241 -3.13 -11.00 -2.38
C TRP A 241 -4.65 -11.20 -2.50
N PRO A 242 -5.15 -12.44 -2.38
CA PRO A 242 -6.57 -12.67 -2.10
C PRO A 242 -7.01 -11.84 -0.88
N VAL A 243 -8.20 -11.25 -0.92
CA VAL A 243 -8.66 -10.28 0.12
C VAL A 243 -8.40 -10.78 1.55
N ARG A 244 -8.76 -12.04 1.85
CA ARG A 244 -8.52 -12.63 3.17
C ARG A 244 -7.03 -12.67 3.55
N HIS A 245 -6.17 -13.04 2.61
CA HIS A 245 -4.73 -13.14 2.84
C HIS A 245 -4.10 -11.76 3.01
N PHE A 246 -4.58 -10.74 2.29
CA PHE A 246 -4.15 -9.36 2.46
C PHE A 246 -4.38 -8.89 3.90
N PHE A 247 -5.60 -9.02 4.41
CA PHE A 247 -5.91 -8.59 5.77
C PHE A 247 -5.22 -9.43 6.85
N GLU A 248 -5.02 -10.73 6.62
CA GLU A 248 -4.24 -11.57 7.53
C GLU A 248 -2.76 -11.17 7.53
N MET A 249 -2.19 -10.79 6.38
CA MET A 249 -0.84 -10.23 6.28
C MET A 249 -0.72 -8.95 7.13
N LEU A 250 -1.68 -8.01 7.02
CA LEU A 250 -1.69 -6.82 7.86
C LEU A 250 -1.76 -7.16 9.35
N LYS A 251 -2.63 -8.10 9.76
CA LYS A 251 -2.68 -8.58 11.15
C LYS A 251 -1.33 -9.13 11.60
N ASN A 252 -0.64 -9.88 10.75
CA ASN A 252 0.68 -10.41 11.06
C ASN A 252 1.73 -9.32 11.28
N GLN A 253 1.68 -8.22 10.53
CA GLN A 253 2.55 -7.06 10.78
C GLN A 253 2.32 -6.47 12.19
N PHE A 254 1.07 -6.37 12.64
CA PHE A 254 0.76 -5.96 14.02
C PHE A 254 1.21 -7.00 15.05
N ARG A 255 0.94 -8.30 14.82
CA ARG A 255 1.33 -9.37 15.76
C ARG A 255 2.84 -9.43 15.97
N GLN A 256 3.62 -9.20 14.92
CA GLN A 256 5.08 -9.13 14.98
C GLN A 256 5.60 -7.81 15.55
N LEU A 257 4.71 -6.82 15.74
CA LEU A 257 5.05 -5.45 16.11
C LEU A 257 5.98 -4.78 15.10
N ASN A 258 5.79 -5.09 13.81
CA ASN A 258 6.31 -4.30 12.69
C ASN A 258 5.43 -3.07 12.48
N PHE A 259 4.12 -3.22 12.68
CA PHE A 259 3.17 -2.12 12.88
C PHE A 259 2.83 -2.03 14.36
N ILE A 260 3.04 -0.84 14.96
CA ILE A 260 2.91 -0.62 16.40
C ILE A 260 1.96 0.54 16.62
N PRO A 261 0.80 0.33 17.26
CA PRO A 261 -0.06 1.44 17.64
C PRO A 261 0.59 2.26 18.75
N LYS A 262 0.81 3.54 18.49
CA LYS A 262 1.43 4.50 19.41
C LYS A 262 0.41 5.07 20.40
N ASN A 263 -0.87 5.07 20.03
CA ASN A 263 -2.02 5.40 20.87
C ASN A 263 -3.28 4.78 20.24
N SER A 264 -4.48 5.24 20.60
CA SER A 264 -5.75 4.69 20.09
C SER A 264 -6.09 5.10 18.64
N TYR A 265 -5.20 5.83 17.94
CA TYR A 265 -5.44 6.31 16.59
C TYR A 265 -4.19 6.41 15.69
N ASP A 266 -2.98 6.53 16.23
CA ASP A 266 -1.72 6.57 15.47
C ASP A 266 -1.06 5.19 15.42
N VAL A 267 -0.59 4.77 14.25
CA VAL A 267 0.20 3.56 14.06
C VAL A 267 1.55 3.94 13.46
N VAL A 268 2.63 3.36 14.00
CA VAL A 268 3.99 3.56 13.50
C VAL A 268 4.56 2.26 12.96
N ASP A 269 5.57 2.35 12.09
CA ASP A 269 6.33 1.20 11.62
C ASP A 269 7.76 1.19 12.17
N VAL A 270 8.38 0.02 12.10
CA VAL A 270 9.75 -0.21 12.60
C VAL A 270 10.85 0.18 11.61
N TRP A 271 10.49 0.58 10.38
CA TRP A 271 11.45 0.79 9.30
C TRP A 271 11.75 2.27 9.05
N THR A 272 10.83 3.16 9.42
CA THR A 272 11.05 4.61 9.41
C THR A 272 12.09 4.99 10.45
N ASP A 273 13.17 5.60 10.02
CA ASP A 273 14.30 6.04 10.84
C ASP A 273 14.42 7.57 10.95
N MET A 274 13.63 8.31 10.18
CA MET A 274 13.56 9.78 10.19
C MET A 274 12.19 10.29 10.63
N THR A 275 12.18 11.40 11.35
CA THR A 275 10.99 12.17 11.72
C THR A 275 10.46 12.95 10.52
N GLY A 276 9.24 13.49 10.63
CA GLY A 276 8.69 14.41 9.61
C GLY A 276 9.39 15.76 9.47
N TYR A 277 10.54 15.96 10.13
CA TYR A 277 11.36 17.18 10.08
C TYR A 277 12.82 16.88 9.71
N ASP A 278 13.09 15.72 9.09
CA ASP A 278 14.43 15.29 8.68
C ASP A 278 15.43 15.15 9.85
N GLU A 279 14.93 14.88 11.06
CA GLU A 279 15.73 14.47 12.22
C GLU A 279 15.61 12.94 12.43
N PRO A 280 16.61 12.25 12.99
CA PRO A 280 16.51 10.81 13.25
C PRO A 280 15.51 10.49 14.38
N ILE A 281 14.80 9.37 14.26
CA ILE A 281 14.00 8.79 15.34
C ILE A 281 14.94 8.42 16.50
N PRO A 282 14.67 8.82 17.75
CA PRO A 282 15.54 8.49 18.86
C PRO A 282 15.76 7.00 19.05
N GLU A 283 17.01 6.62 19.34
CA GLU A 283 17.38 5.24 19.64
C GLU A 283 16.52 4.68 20.80
N GLY A 284 16.10 3.42 20.65
CA GLY A 284 15.28 2.73 21.65
C GLY A 284 13.79 3.10 21.65
N PHE A 285 13.35 4.11 20.88
CA PHE A 285 11.95 4.55 20.82
C PHE A 285 11.02 3.38 20.43
N VAL A 286 11.30 2.75 19.30
CA VAL A 286 10.57 1.56 18.81
C VAL A 286 10.67 0.40 19.79
N GLY A 287 11.87 0.14 20.32
CA GLY A 287 12.11 -0.95 21.26
C GLY A 287 11.31 -0.82 22.56
N LEU A 288 11.15 0.40 23.08
CA LEU A 288 10.32 0.68 24.25
C LEU A 288 8.86 0.32 23.99
N MET A 289 8.29 0.77 22.86
CA MET A 289 6.91 0.47 22.52
C MET A 289 6.69 -1.04 22.40
N GLN A 290 7.58 -1.75 21.69
CA GLN A 290 7.49 -3.20 21.57
C GLN A 290 7.54 -3.92 22.93
N ALA A 291 8.41 -3.47 23.82
CA ALA A 291 8.53 -4.04 25.16
C ALA A 291 7.23 -3.86 25.98
N ILE A 292 6.59 -2.70 25.89
CA ILE A 292 5.33 -2.41 26.60
C ILE A 292 4.18 -3.30 26.07
N TYR A 293 4.06 -3.47 24.74
CA TYR A 293 3.07 -4.39 24.16
C TYR A 293 3.27 -5.82 24.63
N ARG A 294 4.51 -6.35 24.55
CA ARG A 294 4.84 -7.71 24.99
C ARG A 294 4.58 -7.90 26.48
N LYS A 295 4.94 -6.93 27.32
CA LYS A 295 4.65 -6.95 28.76
C LYS A 295 3.15 -7.03 29.04
N ASN A 296 2.33 -6.43 28.19
CA ASN A 296 0.87 -6.41 28.31
C ASN A 296 0.14 -7.58 27.64
N GLY A 297 0.87 -8.60 27.19
CA GLY A 297 0.31 -9.87 26.70
C GLY A 297 0.20 -9.99 25.18
N TRP A 298 0.74 -9.02 24.43
CA TRP A 298 0.78 -9.12 22.97
C TRP A 298 1.72 -10.25 22.51
N PRO A 299 1.37 -11.06 21.47
CA PRO A 299 0.26 -10.91 20.52
C PRO A 299 -1.01 -11.73 20.82
N ASP A 300 -1.16 -12.23 22.05
CA ASP A 300 -2.35 -13.00 22.43
C ASP A 300 -3.55 -12.07 22.63
N VAL A 301 -4.26 -11.80 21.54
CA VAL A 301 -5.37 -10.84 21.47
C VAL A 301 -6.47 -11.13 22.51
N GLU A 302 -6.68 -12.39 22.89
CA GLU A 302 -7.72 -12.77 23.85
C GLU A 302 -7.32 -12.45 25.30
N ASN A 303 -6.02 -12.41 25.61
CA ASN A 303 -5.49 -12.10 26.94
C ASN A 303 -4.76 -10.75 27.00
N PHE A 304 -4.74 -9.99 25.90
CA PHE A 304 -4.05 -8.71 25.78
C PHE A 304 -4.75 -7.61 26.60
N ARG A 305 -3.99 -6.96 27.49
CA ARG A 305 -4.49 -5.87 28.34
C ARG A 305 -4.39 -4.54 27.62
N LYS A 306 -5.31 -4.31 26.67
CA LYS A 306 -5.31 -3.11 25.80
C LYS A 306 -5.20 -1.80 26.58
N ASP A 307 -6.10 -1.56 27.53
CA ASP A 307 -6.18 -0.27 28.22
C ASP A 307 -4.95 -0.01 29.10
N ASP A 308 -4.46 -1.04 29.81
CA ASP A 308 -3.22 -0.97 30.60
C ASP A 308 -2.01 -0.70 29.69
N CYS A 309 -1.95 -1.37 28.54
CA CYS A 309 -0.89 -1.21 27.54
C CYS A 309 -0.83 0.24 27.04
N LEU A 310 -1.97 0.79 26.60
CA LEU A 310 -2.02 2.16 26.06
C LEU A 310 -1.76 3.22 27.16
N ALA A 311 -2.22 2.99 28.39
CA ALA A 311 -1.94 3.87 29.52
C ALA A 311 -0.44 3.86 29.89
N GLU A 312 0.18 2.68 29.94
CA GLU A 312 1.62 2.54 30.18
C GLU A 312 2.44 3.16 29.05
N LEU A 313 2.07 2.89 27.80
CA LEU A 313 2.69 3.44 26.60
C LEU A 313 2.69 4.97 26.65
N LYS A 314 1.53 5.58 26.90
CA LYS A 314 1.42 7.04 27.02
C LYS A 314 2.38 7.58 28.09
N ARG A 315 2.35 7.00 29.30
CA ARG A 315 3.18 7.47 30.42
C ARG A 315 4.68 7.37 30.12
N GLU A 316 5.12 6.23 29.57
CA GLU A 316 6.54 5.99 29.27
C GLU A 316 7.04 6.86 28.10
N LEU A 317 6.20 7.07 27.09
CA LEU A 317 6.52 7.96 25.97
C LEU A 317 6.58 9.43 26.43
N ASP A 318 5.60 9.91 27.21
CA ASP A 318 5.61 11.28 27.74
C ASP A 318 6.86 11.56 28.60
N ASP A 319 7.33 10.57 29.37
CA ASP A 319 8.48 10.71 30.28
C ASP A 319 9.83 10.66 29.55
N LYS A 320 10.03 9.65 28.68
CA LYS A 320 11.33 9.41 28.02
C LYS A 320 11.49 10.15 26.71
N TYR A 321 10.39 10.47 26.04
CA TYR A 321 10.35 11.08 24.72
C TYR A 321 9.29 12.20 24.64
N PRO A 322 9.41 13.31 25.37
CA PRO A 322 8.37 14.35 25.45
C PRO A 322 7.91 14.90 24.08
N GLU A 323 8.79 14.87 23.09
CA GLU A 323 8.54 15.32 21.72
C GLU A 323 8.07 14.20 20.77
N HIS A 324 7.65 13.03 21.29
CA HIS A 324 7.27 11.87 20.49
C HIS A 324 6.10 12.10 19.52
N HIS A 325 5.36 13.18 19.70
CA HIS A 325 4.31 13.60 18.78
C HIS A 325 4.86 14.05 17.41
N ARG A 326 6.15 14.43 17.34
CA ARG A 326 6.84 14.87 16.12
C ARG A 326 7.41 13.71 15.29
N TYR A 327 7.75 12.59 15.93
CA TYR A 327 8.60 11.56 15.32
C TYR A 327 7.96 10.81 14.15
N TYR A 328 6.63 10.75 14.10
CA TYR A 328 5.91 10.20 12.95
C TYR A 328 4.87 11.22 12.47
N PHE A 329 5.15 12.52 12.67
CA PHE A 329 4.28 13.56 12.16
C PHE A 329 4.32 13.50 10.64
N ARG A 330 3.20 13.08 10.04
CA ARG A 330 3.01 13.11 8.60
C ARG A 330 2.26 14.38 8.29
N SER A 331 2.88 15.31 7.56
CA SER A 331 2.21 16.56 7.19
C SER A 331 0.89 16.21 6.50
N PRO A 332 -0.24 16.83 6.89
CA PRO A 332 -1.45 16.68 6.11
C PRO A 332 -1.16 17.29 4.73
N ALA A 333 -1.25 16.47 3.69
CA ALA A 333 -1.42 16.94 2.33
C ALA A 333 -2.68 17.81 2.23
#